data_AF-A0A1D1YAS8-F1
#
_entry.id   AF-A0A1D1YAS8-F1
#
_cell.length_a   1.000
_cell.length_b   1.000
_cell.length_c   1.000
_cell.angle_alpha   90.00
_cell.angle_beta   90.00
_cell.angle_gamma   90.00
#
_symmetry.space_group_name_H-M   'P 1'
#
loop_
_entity.id
_entity.type
_entity.pdbx_description
1 polymer ?
#
loop_
_entity_poly.entity_id
_entity_poly.type
_entity_poly.pdbx_seq_one_letter_code
_entity_poly.pdbx_strand_id
1 'polypeptide(L)'
;SDLASQFPTYGIIPLTSLSQKLTQPPQIIISAIPATSNMEFPDEIFQFNKGVIVEMAYKPRRTNLLKKGEEKGWIGIEGIQILIEQGIHQFERWTGKKPL
;
A
#
# COMPACT_ATOMS: atom_id res chain seq x y z
N SER A 1 -14.97 12.53 -11.90
CA SER A 1 -15.04 12.81 -10.46
C SER A 1 -13.67 12.54 -9.88
N ASP A 2 -13.11 13.49 -9.15
CA ASP A 2 -11.82 13.29 -8.47
C ASP A 2 -12.04 12.41 -7.23
N LEU A 3 -11.15 11.47 -6.94
CA LEU A 3 -11.27 10.62 -5.75
C LEU A 3 -11.20 11.47 -4.48
N ALA A 4 -10.33 12.49 -4.48
CA ALA A 4 -10.19 13.40 -3.35
C ALA A 4 -11.48 14.18 -3.06
N SER A 5 -12.25 14.55 -4.10
CA SER A 5 -13.49 15.32 -3.93
C SER A 5 -14.60 14.53 -3.21
N GLN A 6 -14.50 13.20 -3.14
CA GLN A 6 -15.46 12.36 -2.40
C GLN A 6 -15.18 12.32 -0.89
N PHE A 7 -14.01 12.78 -0.45
CA PHE A 7 -13.52 12.66 0.93
C PHE A 7 -12.95 14.00 1.45
N PRO A 8 -13.77 15.07 1.55
CA PRO A 8 -13.30 16.43 1.78
C PRO A 8 -12.66 16.67 3.16
N THR A 9 -12.94 15.81 4.15
CA THR A 9 -12.49 15.97 5.55
C THR A 9 -11.16 15.29 5.86
N TYR A 10 -10.59 14.52 4.93
CA TYR A 10 -9.41 13.69 5.18
C TYR A 10 -8.08 14.34 4.80
N GLY A 11 -8.09 15.62 4.38
CA GLY A 11 -6.86 16.35 4.02
C GLY A 11 -6.11 15.72 2.84
N ILE A 12 -6.84 15.13 1.88
CA ILE A 12 -6.24 14.47 0.71
C ILE A 12 -5.61 15.51 -0.20
N ILE A 13 -4.32 15.35 -0.47
CA ILE A 13 -3.57 16.19 -1.41
C ILE A 13 -3.17 15.31 -2.60
N PRO A 14 -3.85 15.43 -3.76
CA PRO A 14 -3.47 14.71 -4.96
C PRO A 14 -2.05 15.10 -5.40
N LEU A 15 -1.25 14.10 -5.74
CA LEU A 15 0.06 14.30 -6.34
C LEU A 15 -0.03 14.06 -7.84
N THR A 16 0.57 14.94 -8.64
CA THR A 16 0.65 14.78 -10.09
C THR A 16 1.85 13.94 -10.51
N SER A 17 2.85 13.78 -9.63
CA SER A 17 4.03 12.96 -9.83
C SER A 17 4.53 12.37 -8.51
N LEU A 18 5.00 11.12 -8.54
CA LEU A 18 5.61 10.46 -7.38
C LEU A 18 7.01 11.01 -7.06
N SER A 19 7.67 11.68 -8.02
CA SER A 19 8.96 12.34 -7.82
C SER A 19 8.82 13.76 -7.27
N GLN A 20 7.59 14.24 -7.09
CA GLN A 20 7.35 15.55 -6.50
C GLN A 20 7.89 15.56 -5.06
N LYS A 21 8.63 16.62 -4.71
CA LYS A 21 9.12 16.80 -3.35
C LYS A 21 7.95 16.90 -2.38
N LEU A 22 7.91 15.99 -1.41
CA LEU A 22 6.90 15.96 -0.36
C LEU A 22 7.36 16.86 0.79
N THR A 23 6.45 17.70 1.30
CA THR A 23 6.72 18.51 2.49
C THR A 23 6.99 17.63 3.70
N GLN A 24 6.33 16.47 3.77
CA GLN A 24 6.57 15.43 4.76
C GLN A 24 6.64 14.08 4.04
N PRO A 25 7.72 13.30 4.22
CA PRO A 25 7.81 11.99 3.60
C PRO A 25 6.80 11.02 4.24
N PRO A 26 6.18 10.11 3.45
CA PRO A 26 5.22 9.18 3.98
C PRO A 26 5.93 8.17 4.88
N GLN A 27 5.26 7.75 5.95
CA GLN A 27 5.71 6.65 6.81
C GLN A 27 5.10 5.31 6.36
N ILE A 28 3.95 5.39 5.68
CA ILE A 28 3.17 4.26 5.22
C ILE A 28 2.82 4.49 3.75
N ILE A 29 3.05 3.49 2.91
CA ILE A 29 2.62 3.46 1.51
C ILE A 29 1.61 2.33 1.37
N ILE A 30 0.43 2.62 0.81
CA ILE A 30 -0.56 1.61 0.45
C ILE A 30 -0.67 1.57 -1.08
N SER A 31 -0.26 0.47 -1.68
CA SER A 31 -0.33 0.26 -3.12
C SER A 31 -1.58 -0.52 -3.49
N ALA A 32 -2.44 0.10 -4.30
CA ALA A 32 -3.61 -0.53 -4.92
C ALA A 32 -3.45 -0.69 -6.44
N ILE A 33 -2.24 -0.53 -6.97
CA ILE A 33 -1.99 -0.68 -8.41
C ILE A 33 -1.73 -2.17 -8.75
N PRO A 34 -2.08 -2.62 -9.96
CA PRO A 34 -1.72 -3.96 -10.40
C PRO A 34 -0.20 -4.14 -10.44
N ALA A 35 0.28 -5.29 -9.97
CA ALA A 35 1.72 -5.60 -9.96
C ALA A 35 2.32 -5.82 -11.37
N THR A 36 1.48 -5.93 -12.40
CA THR A 36 1.88 -5.97 -13.81
C THR A 36 2.10 -4.59 -14.41
N SER A 37 1.88 -3.51 -13.65
CA SER A 37 2.17 -2.17 -14.11
C SER A 37 3.68 -1.98 -14.29
N ASN A 38 4.08 -1.35 -15.39
CA ASN A 38 5.47 -0.95 -15.64
C ASN A 38 5.81 0.36 -14.89
N MET A 39 5.21 0.59 -13.72
CA MET A 39 5.42 1.80 -12.95
C MET A 39 6.78 1.71 -12.24
N GLU A 40 7.59 2.75 -12.42
CA GLU A 40 8.79 2.95 -11.62
C GLU A 40 8.43 3.73 -10.35
N PHE A 41 8.97 3.28 -9.23
CA PHE A 41 8.77 3.94 -7.95
C PHE A 41 9.99 4.80 -7.65
N PRO A 42 9.89 6.14 -7.63
CA PRO A 42 11.04 7.01 -7.38
C PRO A 42 11.54 6.87 -5.93
N ASP A 43 12.81 7.19 -5.68
CA ASP A 43 13.42 7.05 -4.35
C ASP A 43 12.81 8.04 -3.33
N GLU A 44 12.23 9.13 -3.83
CA GLU A 44 11.60 10.22 -3.11
C GLU A 44 10.46 9.76 -2.19
N ILE A 45 9.74 8.69 -2.55
CA ILE A 45 8.66 8.16 -1.71
C ILE A 45 9.19 7.34 -0.52
N PHE A 46 10.47 6.95 -0.53
CA PHE A 46 11.11 6.14 0.52
C PHE A 46 11.98 6.95 1.49
N GLN A 47 11.81 8.26 1.54
CA GLN A 47 12.65 9.15 2.35
C GLN A 47 12.52 8.98 3.86
N PHE A 48 11.46 8.32 4.34
CA PHE A 48 11.31 8.01 5.76
C PHE A 48 12.15 6.78 6.15
N ASN A 49 12.79 6.84 7.33
CA ASN A 49 13.59 5.73 7.84
C ASN A 49 12.67 4.63 8.41
N LYS A 50 12.80 3.39 7.91
CA LYS A 50 12.00 2.21 8.34
C LYS A 50 10.48 2.38 8.17
N GLY A 51 10.03 2.85 7.00
CA GLY A 51 8.60 2.91 6.70
C GLY A 51 7.97 1.54 6.43
N VAL A 52 6.64 1.53 6.25
CA VAL A 52 5.85 0.33 5.96
C VAL A 52 5.19 0.42 4.60
N ILE A 53 5.25 -0.65 3.82
CA ILE A 53 4.53 -0.81 2.56
C ILE A 53 3.43 -1.84 2.77
N VAL A 54 2.20 -1.50 2.38
CA VAL A 54 1.07 -2.41 2.29
C VAL A 54 0.73 -2.60 0.82
N GLU A 55 0.96 -3.80 0.30
CA GLU A 55 0.66 -4.14 -1.07
C GLU A 55 -0.70 -4.84 -1.16
N MET A 56 -1.58 -4.39 -2.06
CA MET A 56 -2.86 -5.05 -2.30
C MET A 56 -2.74 -6.14 -3.38
N ALA A 57 -1.76 -6.04 -4.28
CA ALA A 57 -1.50 -7.09 -5.25
C ALA A 57 -0.82 -8.32 -4.59
N TYR A 58 -1.39 -9.50 -4.77
CA TYR A 58 -0.85 -10.76 -4.22
C TYR A 58 -0.12 -11.62 -5.27
N LYS A 59 -0.10 -11.19 -6.53
CA LYS A 59 0.59 -11.86 -7.65
C LYS A 59 1.39 -10.86 -8.48
N PRO A 60 2.72 -11.06 -8.66
CA PRO A 60 3.56 -12.02 -7.93
C PRO A 60 3.58 -11.71 -6.42
N ARG A 61 3.94 -12.71 -5.60
CA ARG A 61 3.99 -12.56 -4.13
C ARG A 61 4.87 -11.39 -3.66
N ARG A 62 5.99 -11.16 -4.35
CA ARG A 62 6.91 -10.03 -4.13
C ARG A 62 6.85 -9.10 -5.35
N THR A 63 6.09 -8.01 -5.24
CA THR A 63 5.97 -6.98 -6.29
C THR A 63 7.25 -6.15 -6.40
N ASN A 64 7.41 -5.39 -7.49
CA ASN A 64 8.56 -4.49 -7.66
C ASN A 64 8.62 -3.42 -6.58
N LEU A 65 7.45 -2.96 -6.09
CA LEU A 65 7.37 -2.03 -4.96
C LEU A 65 7.93 -2.63 -3.68
N LEU A 66 7.50 -3.86 -3.33
CA LEU A 66 7.98 -4.54 -2.12
C LEU A 66 9.49 -4.80 -2.17
N LYS A 67 10.01 -5.21 -3.32
CA LYS A 67 11.46 -5.42 -3.52
C LYS A 67 12.24 -4.12 -3.35
N LYS A 68 11.79 -3.04 -4.00
CA LYS A 68 12.45 -1.73 -3.89
C LYS A 68 12.39 -1.18 -2.46
N GLY A 69 11.26 -1.34 -1.78
CA GLY A 69 11.13 -0.96 -0.37
C GLY A 69 12.10 -1.69 0.54
N GLU A 70 12.23 -3.00 0.37
CA GLU A 70 13.19 -3.82 1.12
C GLU A 70 14.64 -3.35 0.92
N GLU A 71 15.03 -3.01 -0.31
CA GLU A 71 16.35 -2.42 -0.61
C GLU A 71 16.57 -1.07 0.11
N LYS A 72 15.49 -0.33 0.39
CA LYS A 72 15.49 0.93 1.16
C LYS A 72 15.32 0.73 2.67
N GLY A 73 15.27 -0.52 3.15
CA GLY A 73 15.10 -0.85 4.57
C GLY A 73 13.67 -0.68 5.11
N TRP A 74 12.67 -0.65 4.22
CA TRP A 74 11.25 -0.63 4.59
C TRP A 74 10.71 -2.03 4.84
N ILE A 75 9.67 -2.12 5.68
CA ILE A 75 8.96 -3.37 5.97
C ILE A 75 7.81 -3.53 4.98
N GLY A 76 7.75 -4.66 4.28
CA GLY A 76 6.69 -4.95 3.32
C GLY A 76 5.65 -5.94 3.85
N ILE A 77 4.38 -5.57 3.79
CA ILE A 77 3.21 -6.43 4.02
C ILE A 77 2.72 -6.94 2.66
N GLU A 78 2.72 -8.25 2.48
CA GLU A 78 2.36 -8.90 1.22
C GLU A 78 0.84 -8.95 1.02
N GLY A 79 0.36 -8.79 -0.21
CA GLY A 79 -1.08 -8.82 -0.51
C GLY A 79 -1.77 -10.14 -0.17
N ILE A 80 -1.03 -11.25 -0.11
CA ILE A 80 -1.59 -12.53 0.34
C ILE A 80 -2.01 -12.49 1.82
N GLN A 81 -1.27 -11.76 2.66
CA GLN A 81 -1.63 -11.57 4.06
C GLN A 81 -2.94 -10.77 4.15
N ILE A 82 -3.05 -9.69 3.39
CA ILE A 82 -4.28 -8.88 3.31
C ILE A 82 -5.46 -9.74 2.84
N LEU A 83 -5.26 -10.60 1.84
CA LEU A 83 -6.28 -11.53 1.34
C LEU A 83 -6.78 -12.52 2.40
N ILE A 84 -5.90 -12.98 3.28
CA ILE A 84 -6.25 -13.89 4.36
C ILE A 84 -7.02 -13.14 5.46
N GLU A 85 -6.48 -12.01 5.94
CA GLU A 85 -7.09 -11.23 7.02
C GLU A 85 -8.50 -10.74 6.66
N GLN A 86 -8.69 -10.25 5.45
CA GLN A 86 -10.01 -9.82 4.99
C GLN A 86 -11.00 -11.00 4.90
N GLY A 87 -10.53 -12.19 4.50
CA GLY A 87 -11.34 -13.40 4.42
C GLY A 87 -11.74 -13.93 5.80
N ILE A 88 -10.80 -13.89 6.76
CA ILE A 88 -11.08 -14.21 8.17
C ILE A 88 -12.17 -13.28 8.70
N HIS A 89 -12.04 -11.97 8.50
CA HIS A 89 -13.04 -11.01 8.96
C HIS A 89 -14.43 -11.25 8.33
N GLN A 90 -14.47 -11.59 7.04
CA GLN A 90 -15.72 -11.96 6.36
C GLN A 90 -16.33 -13.24 6.96
N PHE A 91 -15.51 -14.28 7.19
CA PHE A 91 -15.95 -15.53 7.79
C PHE A 91 -16.54 -15.33 9.19
N GLU A 92 -15.84 -14.58 10.05
CA GLU A 92 -16.31 -14.26 11.40
C GLU A 92 -17.65 -13.51 11.35
N ARG A 93 -17.77 -12.52 10.46
CA ARG A 93 -18.99 -11.72 10.31
C ARG A 93 -20.17 -12.54 9.81
N TRP A 94 -19.94 -13.52 8.94
CA TRP A 94 -21.02 -14.37 8.39
C TRP A 94 -21.42 -15.51 9.30
N THR A 95 -20.46 -16.09 10.03
CA THR A 95 -20.70 -17.33 10.79
C THR A 95 -20.81 -17.12 12.29
N GLY A 96 -20.34 -15.98 12.81
CA GLY A 96 -20.19 -15.73 14.25
C GLY A 96 -19.12 -16.60 14.93
N LYS A 97 -18.31 -17.34 14.15
CA LYS A 97 -17.27 -18.23 14.66
C LYS A 97 -15.89 -17.64 14.36
N LYS A 98 -14.96 -17.79 15.31
CA LYS A 98 -13.54 -17.52 15.07
C LYS A 98 -12.92 -18.69 14.28
N PRO A 99 -12.10 -18.43 13.25
CA PRO A 99 -11.28 -19.48 12.66
C PRO A 99 -10.31 -20.06 13.71
N LEU A 100 -10.07 -21.36 13.62
CA LEU A 100 -9.21 -22.13 14.54
C LEU A 100 -7.72 -21.86 14.28
#